data_AF-A0A2M9KZV0-F1
#
_entry.id   AF-A0A2M9KZV0-F1
#
_cell.length_a   1.000
_cell.length_b   1.000
_cell.length_c   1.000
_cell.angle_alpha   90.00
_cell.angle_beta   90.00
_cell.angle_gamma   90.00
#
_symmetry.space_group_name_H-M   'P 1'
#
loop_
_entity.id
_entity.type
_entity.pdbx_description
1 polymer ?
#
loop_
_entity_poly.entity_id
_entity_poly.type
_entity_poly.pdbx_seq_one_letter_code
_entity_poly.pdbx_strand_id
1 'polypeptide(L)'
;MSEQVAAPDSRLQAVVELAQAMAGAMTPLEAVRAAAARATSALGATMAAVSVWDRESGRLRVLVNHGELAPGEEELPEDESYPVADFPEIVTYLEEHWTTGRLPRAWVQTAEDLGPHAGHPLPASGAFCRSRAAGLRRRGRGCCLVAPIVLHGQAWGELYLARGIGMPVFTDADAEYATLLAAQISAGLAQTERVADLRRLAFTDALTGLANRRAVDARLEEALKAHTRDGVVVTLVVCDVNGLKRVNDQLGHEMGDRLLERFAHQLSLTAAKLPGSLAARLGGDEFCLLAEGQSADEVVAVAEELCARALELTDGEGVACGIASTGDSIGPVTTADRLFRLADAAQYRAKAARAAHPVVAGRGHGPGFAPDPVVQLADSRRAPSGRPNGDRRRFRGSAHSADPGQLLAAVLAALDQGGVQGAVTHPADTLGRLSVLAETASRLVNAVGWWVSYVPPGSPLMRTARHAVYRMTGGPASARAQTQRAQIEAPDAVFDLRHYPLTGRAVTGGAFALRVGAPGNDAAEEAVMVVSGYRAMVAAGGANPAGGWLVELFADESTLPLGQVAPALRSLVAVALSGPCSPPPS
;
A
#
# COMPACT_ATOMS: atom_id res chain seq x y z
N MET A 1 -10.15 26.52 45.90
CA MET A 1 -9.09 25.66 45.31
C MET A 1 -9.35 25.65 43.82
N SER A 2 -8.42 26.24 43.06
CA SER A 2 -8.60 26.59 41.66
C SER A 2 -8.63 25.35 40.76
N GLU A 3 -9.69 25.22 39.95
CA GLU A 3 -9.74 24.28 38.82
C GLU A 3 -8.64 24.66 37.82
N GLN A 4 -7.63 23.80 37.66
CA GLN A 4 -6.69 23.88 36.55
C GLN A 4 -7.38 23.36 35.29
N VAL A 5 -8.14 24.23 34.64
CA VAL A 5 -8.43 24.07 33.21
C VAL A 5 -7.07 24.17 32.51
N ALA A 6 -6.63 23.07 31.90
CA ALA A 6 -5.41 23.05 31.09
C ALA A 6 -5.47 24.20 30.07
N ALA A 7 -4.47 25.08 30.06
CA ALA A 7 -4.43 26.25 29.19
C ALA A 7 -4.59 25.81 27.71
N PRO A 8 -5.30 26.57 26.85
CA PRO A 8 -5.55 26.21 25.45
C PRO A 8 -4.30 25.75 24.68
N ASP A 9 -3.14 26.32 25.01
CA ASP A 9 -1.85 26.00 24.41
C ASP A 9 -1.38 24.56 24.71
N SER A 10 -1.66 24.01 25.90
CA SER A 10 -1.23 22.65 26.25
C SER A 10 -2.07 21.56 25.58
N ARG A 11 -3.38 21.81 25.38
CA ARG A 11 -4.25 20.93 24.59
C ARG A 11 -3.82 20.90 23.12
N LEU A 12 -3.51 22.05 22.53
CA LEU A 12 -3.02 22.11 21.16
C LEU A 12 -1.68 21.36 21.01
N GLN A 13 -0.75 21.54 21.95
CA GLN A 13 0.52 20.82 21.96
C GLN A 13 0.33 19.30 22.02
N ALA A 14 -0.59 18.81 22.86
CA ALA A 14 -0.87 17.38 22.95
C ALA A 14 -1.45 16.77 21.65
N VAL A 15 -2.26 17.53 20.89
CA VAL A 15 -2.71 17.11 19.55
C VAL A 15 -1.53 17.00 18.58
N VAL A 16 -0.60 17.95 18.60
CA VAL A 16 0.61 17.92 17.77
C VAL A 16 1.50 16.74 18.13
N GLU A 17 1.71 16.48 19.41
CA GLU A 17 2.51 15.34 19.89
C GLU A 17 1.86 14.00 19.51
N LEU A 18 0.53 13.90 19.58
CA LEU A 18 -0.21 12.74 19.08
C LEU A 18 0.04 12.54 17.58
N ALA A 19 -0.10 13.59 16.77
CA ALA A 19 0.11 13.53 15.33
C ALA A 19 1.54 13.07 14.98
N GLN A 20 2.55 13.61 15.67
CA GLN A 20 3.95 13.23 15.49
C GLN A 20 4.22 11.79 15.90
N ALA A 21 3.68 11.34 17.03
CA ALA A 21 3.87 9.98 17.51
C ALA A 21 3.25 8.95 16.54
N MET A 22 2.08 9.25 15.99
CA MET A 22 1.45 8.39 14.98
C MET A 22 2.21 8.41 13.65
N ALA A 23 2.74 9.57 13.23
CA ALA A 23 3.53 9.68 12.01
C ALA A 23 4.87 8.90 12.08
N GLY A 24 5.43 8.73 13.27
CA GLY A 24 6.64 7.94 13.51
C GLY A 24 6.42 6.42 13.55
N ALA A 25 5.16 5.96 13.61
CA ALA A 25 4.84 4.53 13.67
C ALA A 25 5.08 3.84 12.32
N MET A 26 5.64 2.64 12.36
CA MET A 26 5.93 1.84 11.16
C MET A 26 4.80 0.86 10.83
N THR A 27 3.93 0.56 11.81
CA THR A 27 2.77 -0.31 11.65
C THR A 27 1.48 0.36 12.16
N PRO A 28 0.29 -0.07 11.68
CA PRO A 28 -0.99 0.41 12.22
C PRO A 28 -1.13 0.16 13.73
N LEU A 29 -0.65 -0.98 14.23
CA LEU A 29 -0.74 -1.32 15.65
C LEU A 29 0.14 -0.39 16.51
N GLU A 30 1.36 -0.07 16.06
CA GLU A 30 2.21 0.92 16.72
C GLU A 30 1.55 2.31 16.75
N ALA A 31 0.90 2.72 15.65
CA ALA A 31 0.19 3.99 15.57
C ALA A 31 -0.98 4.05 16.57
N VAL A 32 -1.75 2.96 16.67
CA VAL A 32 -2.85 2.82 17.62
C VAL A 32 -2.34 2.82 19.07
N ARG A 33 -1.23 2.14 19.35
CA ARG A 33 -0.63 2.12 20.69
C ARG A 33 -0.12 3.50 21.11
N ALA A 34 0.56 4.20 20.21
CA ALA A 34 0.98 5.58 20.42
C ALA A 34 -0.22 6.51 20.66
N ALA A 35 -1.30 6.32 19.90
CA ALA A 35 -2.53 7.07 20.07
C ALA A 35 -3.17 6.88 21.45
N ALA A 36 -3.32 5.63 21.89
CA ALA A 36 -3.86 5.31 23.22
C ALA A 36 -3.04 5.99 24.33
N ALA A 37 -1.71 5.86 24.29
CA ALA A 37 -0.83 6.45 25.30
C ALA A 37 -0.92 7.99 25.37
N ARG A 38 -0.92 8.65 24.20
CA ARG A 38 -1.01 10.11 24.12
C ARG A 38 -2.39 10.62 24.55
N ALA A 39 -3.45 9.92 24.17
CA ALA A 39 -4.81 10.26 24.60
C ALA A 39 -4.99 10.14 26.12
N THR A 40 -4.45 9.08 26.74
CA THR A 40 -4.49 8.89 28.19
C THR A 40 -3.90 10.09 28.93
N SER A 41 -2.71 10.52 28.51
CA SER A 41 -2.00 11.66 29.11
C SER A 41 -2.72 12.98 28.84
N ALA A 42 -3.19 13.20 27.60
CA ALA A 42 -3.83 14.45 27.18
C ALA A 42 -5.16 14.74 27.90
N LEU A 43 -5.90 13.69 28.28
CA LEU A 43 -7.19 13.80 28.95
C LEU A 43 -7.14 13.47 30.44
N GLY A 44 -5.96 13.20 31.00
CA GLY A 44 -5.81 12.79 32.40
C GLY A 44 -6.68 11.56 32.73
N ALA A 45 -6.70 10.59 31.82
CA ALA A 45 -7.36 9.31 32.03
C ALA A 45 -6.40 8.37 32.77
N THR A 46 -6.93 7.40 33.51
CA THR A 46 -6.11 6.32 34.08
C THR A 46 -5.90 5.20 33.06
N MET A 47 -6.78 5.09 32.08
CA MET A 47 -6.74 4.04 31.06
C MET A 47 -7.35 4.54 29.74
N ALA A 48 -6.81 4.06 28.63
CA ALA A 48 -7.39 4.17 27.30
C ALA A 48 -7.47 2.81 26.62
N ALA A 49 -8.43 2.63 25.74
CA ALA A 49 -8.47 1.54 24.79
C ALA A 49 -8.79 2.07 23.39
N VAL A 50 -8.28 1.40 22.37
CA VAL A 50 -8.68 1.64 20.98
C VAL A 50 -9.21 0.34 20.41
N SER A 51 -10.44 0.38 19.90
CA SER A 51 -11.15 -0.79 19.39
C SER A 51 -11.51 -0.56 17.92
N VAL A 52 -11.50 -1.63 17.12
CA VAL A 52 -11.93 -1.63 15.72
C VAL A 52 -13.27 -2.35 15.58
N TRP A 53 -14.15 -1.83 14.73
CA TRP A 53 -15.41 -2.48 14.43
C TRP A 53 -15.22 -3.60 13.40
N ASP A 54 -15.36 -4.84 13.86
CA ASP A 54 -15.58 -5.98 12.99
C ASP A 54 -17.05 -6.05 12.55
N ARG A 55 -17.27 -5.73 11.28
CA ARG A 55 -18.60 -5.67 10.66
C ARG A 55 -19.21 -7.04 10.42
N GLU A 56 -18.38 -8.08 10.26
CA GLU A 56 -18.86 -9.44 9.99
C GLU A 56 -19.47 -10.04 11.27
N SER A 57 -18.78 -9.88 12.41
CA SER A 57 -19.29 -10.34 13.69
C SER A 57 -20.23 -9.34 14.39
N GLY A 58 -20.24 -8.07 13.96
CA GLY A 58 -20.99 -7.01 14.61
C GLY A 58 -20.42 -6.60 15.97
N ARG A 59 -19.10 -6.75 16.16
CA ARG A 59 -18.41 -6.53 17.44
C ARG A 59 -17.29 -5.50 17.32
N LEU A 60 -17.05 -4.76 18.40
CA LEU A 60 -15.83 -3.95 18.57
C LEU A 60 -14.77 -4.85 19.18
N ARG A 61 -13.70 -5.11 18.42
CA ARG A 61 -12.53 -5.85 18.88
C ARG A 61 -11.48 -4.86 19.40
N VAL A 62 -11.01 -5.06 20.63
CA VAL A 62 -9.99 -4.20 21.23
C VAL A 62 -8.64 -4.50 20.57
N LEU A 63 -7.95 -3.47 20.12
CA LEU A 63 -6.60 -3.60 19.55
C LEU A 63 -5.52 -3.35 20.59
N VAL A 64 -5.74 -2.36 21.45
CA VAL A 64 -4.80 -1.93 22.47
C VAL A 64 -5.58 -1.46 23.70
N ASN A 65 -5.16 -1.90 24.88
CA ASN A 65 -5.45 -1.26 26.16
C ASN A 65 -4.16 -0.61 26.71
N HIS A 66 -4.23 0.59 27.26
CA HIS A 66 -3.08 1.29 27.80
C HIS A 66 -3.40 1.98 29.13
N GLY A 67 -2.51 1.85 30.12
CA GLY A 67 -2.64 2.48 31.44
C GLY A 67 -2.94 1.47 32.55
N GLU A 68 -3.82 1.84 33.48
CA GLU A 68 -4.23 0.99 34.61
C GLU A 68 -5.23 -0.08 34.16
N LEU A 69 -4.73 -1.30 33.93
CA LEU A 69 -5.52 -2.45 33.48
C LEU A 69 -6.18 -3.18 34.65
N ALA A 70 -7.44 -3.58 34.47
CA ALA A 70 -8.16 -4.40 35.45
C ALA A 70 -7.73 -5.89 35.37
N PRO A 71 -8.01 -6.71 36.39
CA PRO A 71 -7.69 -8.14 36.33
C PRO A 71 -8.32 -8.83 35.12
N GLY A 72 -7.48 -9.45 34.28
CA GLY A 72 -7.88 -10.12 33.03
C GLY A 72 -7.87 -9.23 31.78
N GLU A 73 -7.51 -7.95 31.90
CA GLU A 73 -7.22 -7.08 30.75
C GLU A 73 -5.74 -7.19 30.37
N GLU A 74 -5.48 -7.31 29.07
CA GLU A 74 -4.13 -7.37 28.50
C GLU A 74 -3.87 -6.12 27.66
N GLU A 75 -2.60 -5.72 27.53
CA GLU A 75 -2.24 -4.55 26.70
C GLU A 75 -2.58 -4.78 25.22
N LEU A 76 -2.38 -6.00 24.73
CA LEU A 76 -2.64 -6.43 23.35
C LEU A 76 -3.48 -7.71 23.35
N PRO A 77 -4.80 -7.60 23.59
CA PRO A 77 -5.65 -8.76 23.77
C PRO A 77 -5.91 -9.50 22.44
N GLU A 78 -5.88 -10.83 22.45
CA GLU A 78 -6.21 -11.65 21.28
C GLU A 78 -7.73 -11.74 21.04
N ASP A 79 -8.52 -11.93 22.10
CA ASP A 79 -9.96 -12.28 22.03
C ASP A 79 -10.90 -11.27 22.71
N GLU A 80 -10.42 -10.08 23.08
CA GLU A 80 -11.28 -9.08 23.74
C GLU A 80 -12.18 -8.36 22.73
N SER A 81 -13.50 -8.58 22.83
CA SER A 81 -14.48 -7.91 21.97
C SER A 81 -15.85 -7.72 22.63
N TYR A 82 -16.58 -6.72 22.18
CA TYR A 82 -17.90 -6.32 22.72
C TYR A 82 -18.93 -6.14 21.60
N PRO A 83 -20.22 -6.49 21.79
CA PRO A 83 -21.24 -6.23 20.79
C PRO A 83 -21.40 -4.73 20.51
N VAL A 84 -21.35 -4.30 19.25
CA VAL A 84 -21.55 -2.88 18.87
C VAL A 84 -22.96 -2.40 19.24
N ALA A 85 -23.94 -3.32 19.25
CA ALA A 85 -25.31 -3.05 19.65
C ALA A 85 -25.46 -2.54 21.11
N ASP A 86 -24.47 -2.80 21.98
CA ASP A 86 -24.46 -2.27 23.35
C ASP A 86 -24.08 -0.78 23.41
N PHE A 87 -23.61 -0.22 22.29
CA PHE A 87 -23.18 1.16 22.11
C PHE A 87 -23.86 1.78 20.87
N PRO A 88 -25.20 1.89 20.87
CA PRO A 88 -25.94 2.39 19.72
C PRO A 88 -25.56 3.83 19.37
N GLU A 89 -24.97 4.60 20.29
CA GLU A 89 -24.46 5.96 20.02
C GLU A 89 -23.36 5.95 18.96
N ILE A 90 -22.53 4.90 18.90
CA ILE A 90 -21.51 4.72 17.86
C ILE A 90 -22.17 4.52 16.50
N VAL A 91 -23.31 3.84 16.44
CA VAL A 91 -24.03 3.52 15.20
C VAL A 91 -24.97 4.64 14.76
N THR A 92 -25.69 5.25 15.71
CA THR A 92 -26.73 6.26 15.48
C THR A 92 -26.12 7.58 14.98
N TYR A 93 -24.98 7.99 15.54
CA TYR A 93 -24.26 9.16 15.04
C TYR A 93 -23.73 8.97 13.60
N LEU A 94 -23.53 7.73 13.15
CA LEU A 94 -23.10 7.47 11.78
C LEU A 94 -24.20 7.79 10.78
N GLU A 95 -25.47 7.52 11.10
CA GLU A 95 -26.60 7.87 10.22
C GLU A 95 -26.75 9.40 10.06
N GLU A 96 -26.58 10.17 11.14
CA GLU A 96 -26.65 11.65 11.13
C GLU A 96 -25.42 12.31 10.46
N HIS A 97 -24.25 11.66 10.47
CA HIS A 97 -23.02 12.17 9.85
C HIS A 97 -23.12 12.24 8.31
N TRP A 98 -23.84 11.30 7.69
CA TRP A 98 -24.07 11.28 6.23
C TRP A 98 -24.87 12.48 5.72
N THR A 99 -25.57 13.20 6.61
CA THR A 99 -26.45 14.32 6.22
C THR A 99 -25.91 15.70 6.58
N THR A 100 -24.96 15.82 7.52
CA THR A 100 -24.60 17.13 8.12
C THR A 100 -23.12 17.51 8.13
N GLY A 101 -22.18 16.58 7.86
CA GLY A 101 -20.74 16.88 7.80
C GLY A 101 -20.09 17.30 9.13
N ARG A 102 -20.72 17.02 10.28
CA ARG A 102 -20.22 17.40 11.63
C ARG A 102 -19.58 16.21 12.34
N LEU A 103 -18.33 16.31 12.82
CA LEU A 103 -17.62 15.22 13.54
C LEU A 103 -18.51 14.50 14.59
N PRO A 104 -18.43 13.17 14.72
CA PRO A 104 -19.17 12.44 15.74
C PRO A 104 -18.72 12.92 17.12
N ARG A 105 -19.65 13.43 17.93
CA ARG A 105 -19.30 13.96 19.24
C ARG A 105 -19.03 12.81 20.20
N ALA A 106 -17.90 12.87 20.90
CA ALA A 106 -17.66 11.97 22.02
C ALA A 106 -18.70 12.20 23.13
N TRP A 107 -18.89 11.20 23.99
CA TRP A 107 -19.79 11.30 25.14
C TRP A 107 -19.14 10.74 26.41
N VAL A 108 -19.71 11.12 27.55
CA VAL A 108 -19.28 10.69 28.87
C VAL A 108 -20.35 9.78 29.49
N GLN A 109 -19.89 8.78 30.24
CA GLN A 109 -20.74 7.88 31.01
C GLN A 109 -20.16 7.68 32.40
N THR A 110 -21.01 7.72 33.42
CA THR A 110 -20.58 7.53 34.81
C THR A 110 -20.96 6.15 35.33
N ALA A 111 -20.23 5.68 36.35
CA ALA A 111 -20.59 4.49 37.08
C ALA A 111 -21.86 4.71 37.93
N GLU A 112 -22.26 5.94 38.22
CA GLU A 112 -23.39 6.28 39.11
C GLU A 112 -24.71 6.56 38.37
N ASP A 113 -24.72 6.66 37.03
CA ASP A 113 -25.89 7.08 36.25
C ASP A 113 -27.16 6.24 36.52
N LEU A 114 -28.03 6.83 37.34
CA LEU A 114 -29.46 6.57 37.44
C LEU A 114 -30.22 7.74 36.80
N GLY A 115 -30.18 7.86 35.47
CA GLY A 115 -31.07 8.76 34.71
C GLY A 115 -30.35 9.81 33.84
N PRO A 116 -31.11 10.51 32.98
CA PRO A 116 -30.58 11.26 31.84
C PRO A 116 -29.99 12.60 32.28
N HIS A 117 -28.69 12.81 32.08
CA HIS A 117 -28.11 14.15 32.05
C HIS A 117 -28.24 14.76 30.64
N ALA A 118 -28.83 15.95 30.64
CA ALA A 118 -29.13 16.92 29.57
C ALA A 118 -28.59 16.63 28.15
N GLY A 119 -29.50 16.38 27.20
CA GLY A 119 -29.22 16.65 25.79
C GLY A 119 -30.12 15.98 24.75
N HIS A 120 -30.37 14.68 24.86
CA HIS A 120 -31.20 13.96 23.87
C HIS A 120 -31.84 12.69 24.46
N PRO A 121 -33.18 12.59 24.55
CA PRO A 121 -33.83 11.38 25.01
C PRO A 121 -33.98 10.38 23.85
N LEU A 122 -33.17 9.32 23.82
CA LEU A 122 -33.49 8.11 23.06
C LEU A 122 -34.32 7.17 23.95
N PRO A 123 -35.53 6.72 23.55
CA PRO A 123 -36.50 6.08 24.45
C PRO A 123 -36.15 4.66 24.97
N ALA A 124 -34.94 4.14 24.68
CA ALA A 124 -34.53 2.77 25.02
C ALA A 124 -33.26 2.67 25.90
N SER A 125 -32.65 3.77 26.32
CA SER A 125 -31.27 3.77 26.89
C SER A 125 -31.13 3.25 28.32
N GLY A 126 -32.22 3.14 29.10
CA GLY A 126 -32.15 2.92 30.55
C GLY A 126 -31.53 1.58 30.97
N ALA A 127 -31.79 0.48 30.27
CA ALA A 127 -31.23 -0.83 30.61
C ALA A 127 -29.75 -0.96 30.21
N PHE A 128 -29.39 -0.43 29.03
CA PHE A 128 -28.03 -0.41 28.51
C PHE A 128 -27.11 0.47 29.38
N CYS A 129 -27.56 1.67 29.76
CA CYS A 129 -26.79 2.53 30.67
C CYS A 129 -26.50 1.86 32.02
N ARG A 130 -27.46 1.10 32.58
CA ARG A 130 -27.23 0.34 33.81
C ARG A 130 -26.22 -0.80 33.64
N SER A 131 -26.27 -1.52 32.53
CA SER A 131 -25.31 -2.59 32.22
C SER A 131 -23.88 -2.05 32.05
N ARG A 132 -23.74 -0.93 31.33
CA ARG A 132 -22.45 -0.24 31.13
C ARG A 132 -21.90 0.33 32.45
N ALA A 133 -22.74 0.98 33.26
CA ALA A 133 -22.36 1.45 34.60
C ALA A 133 -21.94 0.29 35.53
N ALA A 134 -22.59 -0.88 35.43
CA ALA A 134 -22.15 -2.07 36.15
C ALA A 134 -20.80 -2.60 35.64
N GLY A 135 -20.56 -2.51 34.33
CA GLY A 135 -19.27 -2.83 33.71
C GLY A 135 -18.13 -1.93 34.18
N LEU A 136 -18.38 -0.63 34.34
CA LEU A 136 -17.41 0.32 34.92
C LEU A 136 -17.07 -0.06 36.37
N ARG A 137 -18.08 -0.31 37.21
CA ARG A 137 -17.88 -0.70 38.62
C ARG A 137 -17.05 -1.98 38.75
N ARG A 138 -17.34 -3.01 37.96
CA ARG A 138 -16.58 -4.28 37.99
C ARG A 138 -15.10 -4.10 37.66
N ARG A 139 -14.77 -3.12 36.81
CA ARG A 139 -13.40 -2.79 36.41
C ARG A 139 -12.76 -1.71 37.28
N GLY A 140 -13.40 -1.29 38.37
CA GLY A 140 -12.88 -0.25 39.26
C GLY A 140 -12.87 1.17 38.65
N ARG A 141 -13.71 1.43 37.64
CA ARG A 141 -13.78 2.71 36.92
C ARG A 141 -14.95 3.55 37.43
N GLY A 142 -14.72 4.84 37.64
CA GLY A 142 -15.72 5.81 38.10
C GLY A 142 -16.48 6.46 36.94
N CYS A 143 -15.82 6.70 35.81
CA CYS A 143 -16.44 7.18 34.58
C CYS A 143 -15.62 6.77 33.35
N CYS A 144 -16.24 6.87 32.18
CA CYS A 144 -15.55 6.76 30.90
C CYS A 144 -16.00 7.83 29.91
N LEU A 145 -15.14 8.11 28.96
CA LEU A 145 -15.38 8.93 27.79
C LEU A 145 -15.16 8.05 26.56
N VAL A 146 -16.07 8.12 25.59
CA VAL A 146 -15.99 7.35 24.36
C VAL A 146 -16.06 8.28 23.16
N ALA A 147 -15.07 8.20 22.27
CA ALA A 147 -14.95 9.02 21.08
C ALA A 147 -14.89 8.13 19.82
N PRO A 148 -15.88 8.22 18.91
CA PRO A 148 -15.87 7.43 17.67
C PRO A 148 -14.73 7.82 16.74
N ILE A 149 -14.06 6.82 16.17
CA ILE A 149 -13.03 6.98 15.14
C ILE A 149 -13.67 6.67 13.78
N VAL A 150 -13.64 7.65 12.87
CA VAL A 150 -14.24 7.54 11.53
C VAL A 150 -13.14 7.55 10.49
N LEU A 151 -13.07 6.54 9.63
CA LEU A 151 -12.11 6.43 8.54
C LEU A 151 -12.86 6.36 7.21
N HIS A 152 -12.46 7.13 6.20
CA HIS A 152 -13.12 7.19 4.89
C HIS A 152 -14.65 7.46 4.94
N GLY A 153 -15.10 8.27 5.91
CA GLY A 153 -16.51 8.57 6.11
C GLY A 153 -17.32 7.42 6.73
N GLN A 154 -16.68 6.34 7.17
CA GLN A 154 -17.32 5.22 7.85
C GLN A 154 -16.77 5.04 9.26
N ALA A 155 -17.59 4.55 10.20
CA ALA A 155 -17.04 4.13 11.50
C ALA A 155 -15.99 3.06 11.28
N TRP A 156 -14.82 3.34 11.83
CA TRP A 156 -13.71 2.40 11.92
C TRP A 156 -13.67 1.76 13.30
N GLY A 157 -13.95 2.53 14.36
CA GLY A 157 -13.79 2.05 15.72
C GLY A 157 -14.06 3.12 16.76
N GLU A 158 -13.48 2.96 17.95
CA GLU A 158 -13.60 3.92 19.05
C GLU A 158 -12.30 4.11 19.80
N LEU A 159 -12.14 5.31 20.36
CA LEU A 159 -11.24 5.62 21.46
C LEU A 159 -12.06 5.63 22.75
N TYR A 160 -11.75 4.71 23.65
CA TYR A 160 -12.31 4.63 24.99
C TYR A 160 -11.30 5.17 25.99
N LEU A 161 -11.75 5.98 26.94
CA LEU A 161 -10.94 6.54 28.02
C LEU A 161 -11.67 6.36 29.34
N ALA A 162 -10.96 6.02 30.40
CA ALA A 162 -11.55 5.85 31.72
C ALA A 162 -10.76 6.56 32.81
N ARG A 163 -11.47 6.94 33.88
CA ARG A 163 -10.88 7.36 35.14
C ARG A 163 -11.33 6.44 36.27
N GLY A 164 -10.44 6.21 37.23
CA GLY A 164 -10.71 5.42 38.42
C GLY A 164 -11.81 6.02 39.32
N ILE A 165 -12.29 5.23 40.27
CA ILE A 165 -13.24 5.70 41.28
C ILE A 165 -12.60 6.81 42.13
N GLY A 166 -13.36 7.87 42.42
CA GLY A 166 -12.90 9.01 43.21
C GLY A 166 -12.18 10.11 42.41
N MET A 167 -11.96 9.91 41.12
CA MET A 167 -11.46 10.96 40.22
C MET A 167 -12.60 11.83 39.66
N PRO A 168 -12.31 13.08 39.24
CA PRO A 168 -13.29 13.94 38.60
C PRO A 168 -13.88 13.31 37.33
N VAL A 169 -15.19 13.43 37.16
CA VAL A 169 -15.89 13.00 35.94
C VAL A 169 -15.40 13.82 34.74
N PHE A 170 -15.34 13.21 33.55
CA PHE A 170 -15.05 13.94 32.32
C PHE A 170 -16.12 15.01 32.04
N THR A 171 -15.69 16.16 31.55
CA THR A 171 -16.56 17.29 31.22
C THR A 171 -16.97 17.29 29.74
N ASP A 172 -17.94 18.10 29.35
CA ASP A 172 -18.27 18.31 27.94
C ASP A 172 -17.09 18.87 27.13
N ALA A 173 -16.24 19.70 27.76
CA ALA A 173 -15.02 20.20 27.16
C ALA A 173 -13.98 19.09 26.95
N ASP A 174 -14.01 18.02 27.75
CA ASP A 174 -13.19 16.83 27.55
C ASP A 174 -13.74 16.00 26.38
N ALA A 175 -15.06 15.88 26.25
CA ALA A 175 -15.70 15.21 25.12
C ALA A 175 -15.41 15.91 23.78
N GLU A 176 -15.49 17.24 23.74
CA GLU A 176 -15.11 18.02 22.55
C GLU A 176 -13.63 17.82 22.18
N TYR A 177 -12.76 17.81 23.20
CA TYR A 177 -11.34 17.60 22.97
C TYR A 177 -11.02 16.17 22.52
N ALA A 178 -11.68 15.16 23.10
CA ALA A 178 -11.55 13.77 22.67
C ALA A 178 -12.04 13.54 21.24
N THR A 179 -13.05 14.30 20.80
CA THR A 179 -13.52 14.29 19.40
C THR A 179 -12.41 14.75 18.45
N LEU A 180 -11.63 15.77 18.85
CA LEU A 180 -10.46 16.22 18.07
C LEU A 180 -9.34 15.17 18.06
N LEU A 181 -9.07 14.53 19.20
CA LEU A 181 -8.09 13.44 19.26
C LEU A 181 -8.50 12.27 18.37
N ALA A 182 -9.78 11.85 18.38
CA ALA A 182 -10.28 10.79 17.51
C ALA A 182 -10.18 11.15 16.02
N ALA A 183 -10.43 12.41 15.65
CA ALA A 183 -10.20 12.90 14.29
C ALA A 183 -8.71 12.86 13.90
N GLN A 184 -7.81 13.22 14.82
CA GLN A 184 -6.36 13.14 14.59
C GLN A 184 -5.89 11.68 14.47
N ILE A 185 -6.46 10.77 15.27
CA ILE A 185 -6.21 9.32 15.18
C ILE A 185 -6.65 8.80 13.82
N SER A 186 -7.84 9.16 13.36
CA SER A 186 -8.31 8.84 12.01
C SER A 186 -7.34 9.31 10.92
N ALA A 187 -6.88 10.56 11.00
CA ALA A 187 -5.92 11.11 10.03
C ALA A 187 -4.59 10.33 10.02
N GLY A 188 -4.10 9.95 11.21
CA GLY A 188 -2.89 9.13 11.35
C GLY A 188 -3.06 7.71 10.78
N LEU A 189 -4.18 7.05 11.08
CA LEU A 189 -4.51 5.72 10.54
C LEU A 189 -4.60 5.74 9.01
N ALA A 190 -5.29 6.74 8.44
CA ALA A 190 -5.39 6.93 7.00
C ALA A 190 -4.01 7.13 6.34
N GLN A 191 -3.08 7.79 7.02
CA GLN A 191 -1.72 7.98 6.54
C GLN A 191 -0.92 6.68 6.58
N THR A 192 -1.03 5.90 7.67
CA THR A 192 -0.35 4.61 7.80
C THR A 192 -0.86 3.60 6.78
N GLU A 193 -2.17 3.55 6.52
CA GLU A 193 -2.74 2.71 5.45
C GLU A 193 -2.20 3.10 4.08
N ARG A 194 -2.15 4.41 3.76
CA ARG A 194 -1.53 4.88 2.50
C ARG A 194 -0.07 4.47 2.40
N VAL A 195 0.71 4.64 3.45
CA VAL A 195 2.15 4.28 3.44
C VAL A 195 2.32 2.77 3.35
N ALA A 196 1.48 1.97 4.02
CA ALA A 196 1.52 0.52 3.96
C ALA A 196 1.13 -0.01 2.57
N ASP A 197 0.08 0.55 1.95
CA ASP A 197 -0.34 0.22 0.59
C ASP A 197 0.71 0.64 -0.44
N LEU A 198 1.30 1.83 -0.29
CA LEU A 198 2.42 2.28 -1.13
C LEU A 198 3.63 1.38 -0.96
N ARG A 199 3.99 0.98 0.27
CA ARG A 199 5.10 0.05 0.51
C ARG A 199 4.84 -1.32 -0.09
N ARG A 200 3.64 -1.88 0.09
CA ARG A 200 3.23 -3.16 -0.50
C ARG A 200 3.28 -3.09 -2.02
N LEU A 201 2.72 -2.04 -2.63
CA LEU A 201 2.78 -1.85 -4.07
C LEU A 201 4.21 -1.59 -4.57
N ALA A 202 5.06 -0.89 -3.80
CA ALA A 202 6.44 -0.58 -4.18
C ALA A 202 7.37 -1.79 -4.16
N PHE A 203 7.15 -2.72 -3.21
CA PHE A 203 8.11 -3.76 -2.81
C PHE A 203 7.58 -5.20 -2.93
N THR A 204 6.33 -5.41 -3.34
CA THR A 204 5.74 -6.73 -3.57
C THR A 204 5.46 -6.95 -5.07
N ASP A 205 5.62 -8.17 -5.55
CA ASP A 205 5.23 -8.62 -6.89
C ASP A 205 3.72 -8.94 -6.88
N ALA A 206 2.98 -8.31 -7.78
CA ALA A 206 1.51 -8.38 -7.76
C ALA A 206 0.95 -9.76 -8.13
N LEU A 207 1.69 -10.56 -8.91
CA LEU A 207 1.24 -11.90 -9.30
C LEU A 207 1.49 -12.90 -8.17
N THR A 208 2.67 -12.89 -7.58
CA THR A 208 3.11 -13.95 -6.68
C THR A 208 2.95 -13.61 -5.20
N GLY A 209 2.76 -12.35 -4.85
CA GLY A 209 2.71 -11.87 -3.47
C GLY A 209 4.06 -11.89 -2.75
N LEU A 210 5.13 -12.33 -3.41
CA LEU A 210 6.50 -12.26 -2.89
C LEU A 210 7.05 -10.85 -2.97
N ALA A 211 8.21 -10.62 -2.34
CA ALA A 211 8.94 -9.38 -2.54
C ALA A 211 9.34 -9.20 -4.02
N ASN A 212 9.47 -7.96 -4.50
CA ASN A 212 9.91 -7.68 -5.86
C ASN A 212 11.40 -7.34 -5.93
N ARG A 213 11.92 -7.13 -7.13
CA ARG A 213 13.33 -6.78 -7.38
C ARG A 213 13.86 -5.65 -6.47
N ARG A 214 13.05 -4.62 -6.21
CA ARG A 214 13.51 -3.47 -5.42
C ARG A 214 13.69 -3.79 -3.95
N ALA A 215 12.83 -4.65 -3.41
CA ALA A 215 12.95 -5.10 -2.04
C ALA A 215 14.27 -5.86 -1.85
N VAL A 216 14.64 -6.67 -2.85
CA VAL A 216 15.92 -7.38 -2.88
C VAL A 216 17.09 -6.41 -2.95
N ASP A 217 17.06 -5.44 -3.88
CA ASP A 217 18.15 -4.49 -4.05
C ASP A 217 18.39 -3.68 -2.75
N ALA A 218 17.31 -3.18 -2.12
CA ALA A 218 17.40 -2.45 -0.85
C ALA A 218 17.94 -3.32 0.30
N ARG A 219 17.35 -4.51 0.49
CA ARG A 219 17.74 -5.44 1.57
C ARG A 219 19.16 -5.97 1.40
N LEU A 220 19.60 -6.21 0.16
CA LEU A 220 20.94 -6.70 -0.15
C LEU A 220 22.00 -5.63 0.14
N GLU A 221 21.71 -4.36 -0.14
CA GLU A 221 22.63 -3.27 0.19
C GLU A 221 22.82 -3.13 1.70
N GLU A 222 21.73 -3.24 2.47
CA GLU A 222 21.78 -3.24 3.94
C GLU A 222 22.53 -4.46 4.50
N ALA A 223 22.24 -5.65 4.00
CA ALA A 223 22.90 -6.88 4.42
C ALA A 223 24.41 -6.84 4.17
N LEU A 224 24.87 -6.25 3.06
CA LEU A 224 26.30 -6.10 2.79
C LEU A 224 26.98 -5.05 3.65
N LYS A 225 26.26 -4.01 4.09
CA LYS A 225 26.76 -3.09 5.12
C LYS A 225 26.97 -3.83 6.45
N ALA A 226 26.03 -4.69 6.84
CA ALA A 226 26.16 -5.54 8.03
C ALA A 226 27.31 -6.56 7.88
N HIS A 227 27.47 -7.18 6.71
CA HIS A 227 28.62 -8.05 6.42
C HIS A 227 29.96 -7.31 6.61
N THR A 228 30.06 -6.10 6.08
CA THR A 228 31.29 -5.30 6.14
C THR A 228 31.61 -4.86 7.58
N ARG A 229 30.59 -4.54 8.37
CA ARG A 229 30.74 -4.05 9.75
C ARG A 229 30.97 -5.17 10.76
N ASP A 230 30.17 -6.23 10.68
CA ASP A 230 30.01 -7.24 11.73
C ASP A 230 30.42 -8.65 11.28
N GLY A 231 30.82 -8.84 10.01
CA GLY A 231 31.18 -10.16 9.47
C GLY A 231 30.01 -11.10 9.23
N VAL A 232 28.77 -10.59 9.27
CA VAL A 232 27.54 -11.37 9.04
C VAL A 232 27.58 -12.05 7.67
N VAL A 233 27.27 -13.34 7.60
CA VAL A 233 27.21 -14.08 6.32
C VAL A 233 25.98 -13.65 5.54
N VAL A 234 26.17 -13.33 4.26
CA VAL A 234 25.09 -12.98 3.32
C VAL A 234 25.12 -13.97 2.17
N THR A 235 24.00 -14.63 1.95
CA THR A 235 23.85 -15.61 0.87
C THR A 235 22.70 -15.20 -0.04
N LEU A 236 22.97 -15.22 -1.34
CA LEU A 236 21.98 -14.95 -2.39
C LEU A 236 21.80 -16.20 -3.26
N VAL A 237 20.57 -16.65 -3.37
CA VAL A 237 20.14 -17.68 -4.32
C VAL A 237 19.39 -16.99 -5.45
N VAL A 238 19.76 -17.25 -6.70
CA VAL A 238 19.03 -16.82 -7.90
C VAL A 238 18.46 -18.06 -8.59
N CYS A 239 17.17 -18.00 -8.89
CA CYS A 239 16.38 -19.09 -9.44
C CYS A 239 15.77 -18.67 -10.78
N ASP A 240 15.69 -19.60 -11.72
CA ASP A 240 15.04 -19.40 -13.03
C ASP A 240 14.16 -20.63 -13.31
N VAL A 241 12.85 -20.40 -13.42
CA VAL A 241 11.85 -21.45 -13.64
C VAL A 241 11.96 -21.98 -15.06
N ASN A 242 12.27 -23.27 -15.22
CA ASN A 242 12.45 -23.87 -16.52
C ASN A 242 11.08 -24.17 -17.17
N GLY A 243 11.01 -24.03 -18.50
CA GLY A 243 9.85 -24.45 -19.29
C GLY A 243 8.68 -23.45 -19.37
N LEU A 244 8.75 -22.28 -18.70
CA LEU A 244 7.64 -21.31 -18.70
C LEU A 244 7.18 -20.92 -20.11
N LYS A 245 8.13 -20.68 -21.03
CA LYS A 245 7.80 -20.34 -22.42
C LYS A 245 6.99 -21.45 -23.10
N ARG A 246 7.36 -22.71 -22.92
CA ARG A 246 6.63 -23.86 -23.50
C ARG A 246 5.21 -23.92 -22.94
N VAL A 247 5.04 -23.71 -21.64
CA VAL A 247 3.72 -23.66 -20.98
C VAL A 247 2.87 -22.54 -21.56
N ASN A 248 3.43 -21.33 -21.68
CA ASN A 248 2.72 -20.19 -22.29
C ASN A 248 2.30 -20.48 -23.73
N ASP A 249 3.22 -21.03 -24.54
CA ASP A 249 2.99 -21.30 -25.95
C ASP A 249 1.96 -22.42 -26.18
N GLN A 250 1.84 -23.39 -25.26
CA GLN A 250 0.97 -24.57 -25.39
C GLN A 250 -0.36 -24.46 -24.65
N LEU A 251 -0.36 -23.83 -23.48
CA LEU A 251 -1.48 -23.82 -22.53
C LEU A 251 -1.98 -22.41 -22.22
N GLY A 252 -1.35 -21.38 -22.79
CA GLY A 252 -1.72 -19.98 -22.60
C GLY A 252 -1.08 -19.32 -21.37
N HIS A 253 -1.09 -17.98 -21.36
CA HIS A 253 -0.46 -17.17 -20.32
C HIS A 253 -1.04 -17.39 -18.92
N GLU A 254 -2.35 -17.66 -18.80
CA GLU A 254 -2.99 -17.95 -17.51
C GLU A 254 -2.39 -19.20 -16.83
N MET A 255 -2.00 -20.20 -17.62
CA MET A 255 -1.34 -21.40 -17.08
C MET A 255 0.11 -21.12 -16.67
N GLY A 256 0.81 -20.27 -17.41
CA GLY A 256 2.14 -19.79 -17.02
C GLY A 256 2.11 -19.00 -15.72
N ASP A 257 1.12 -18.13 -15.55
CA ASP A 257 0.91 -17.37 -14.31
C ASP A 257 0.68 -18.31 -13.12
N ARG A 258 -0.14 -19.35 -13.28
CA ARG A 258 -0.34 -20.39 -12.25
C ARG A 258 0.93 -21.21 -11.94
N LEU A 259 1.78 -21.45 -12.93
CA LEU A 259 3.08 -22.10 -12.69
C LEU A 259 3.98 -21.21 -11.82
N LEU A 260 4.00 -19.90 -12.10
CA LEU A 260 4.78 -18.92 -11.34
C LEU A 260 4.27 -18.76 -9.91
N GLU A 261 2.95 -18.70 -9.70
CA GLU A 261 2.32 -18.67 -8.38
C GLU A 261 2.65 -19.93 -7.56
N ARG A 262 2.56 -21.11 -8.17
CA ARG A 262 2.92 -22.38 -7.50
C ARG A 262 4.40 -22.43 -7.13
N PHE A 263 5.29 -21.99 -8.02
CA PHE A 263 6.72 -21.91 -7.72
C PHE A 263 7.00 -20.92 -6.60
N ALA A 264 6.37 -19.74 -6.63
CA ALA A 264 6.48 -18.74 -5.57
C ALA A 264 6.05 -19.29 -4.20
N HIS A 265 4.98 -20.07 -4.16
CA HIS A 265 4.53 -20.74 -2.95
C HIS A 265 5.57 -21.72 -2.41
N GLN A 266 6.16 -22.57 -3.28
CA GLN A 266 7.23 -23.49 -2.87
C GLN A 266 8.45 -22.73 -2.33
N LEU A 267 8.87 -21.67 -3.03
CA LEU A 267 9.96 -20.81 -2.59
C LEU A 267 9.68 -20.21 -1.21
N SER A 268 8.48 -19.67 -0.99
CA SER A 268 8.08 -19.11 0.31
C SER A 268 8.13 -20.15 1.43
N LEU A 269 7.62 -21.36 1.20
CA LEU A 269 7.64 -22.44 2.19
C LEU A 269 9.06 -22.88 2.54
N THR A 270 9.94 -22.97 1.55
CA THR A 270 11.35 -23.32 1.78
C THR A 270 12.10 -22.19 2.49
N ALA A 271 11.86 -20.94 2.11
CA ALA A 271 12.45 -19.76 2.72
C ALA A 271 12.05 -19.58 4.19
N ALA A 272 10.83 -19.95 4.56
CA ALA A 272 10.35 -19.89 5.95
C ALA A 272 11.20 -20.72 6.94
N LYS A 273 12.01 -21.67 6.46
CA LYS A 273 12.98 -22.44 7.26
C LYS A 273 14.24 -21.64 7.62
N LEU A 274 14.45 -20.48 6.99
CA LEU A 274 15.55 -19.56 7.23
C LEU A 274 14.98 -18.26 7.82
N PRO A 275 14.97 -18.10 9.16
CA PRO A 275 14.40 -16.93 9.81
C PRO A 275 15.05 -15.63 9.30
N GLY A 276 14.21 -14.64 8.96
CA GLY A 276 14.69 -13.33 8.49
C GLY A 276 15.13 -13.29 7.02
N SER A 277 15.01 -14.40 6.28
CA SER A 277 15.26 -14.45 4.84
C SER A 277 14.17 -13.76 4.02
N LEU A 278 14.52 -13.32 2.82
CA LEU A 278 13.64 -12.63 1.88
C LEU A 278 13.50 -13.43 0.59
N ALA A 279 12.32 -14.00 0.35
CA ALA A 279 11.93 -14.60 -0.91
C ALA A 279 11.33 -13.54 -1.86
N ALA A 280 11.75 -13.53 -3.12
CA ALA A 280 11.35 -12.51 -4.07
C ALA A 280 11.23 -13.02 -5.51
N ARG A 281 10.43 -12.33 -6.31
CA ARG A 281 10.42 -12.43 -7.77
C ARG A 281 11.13 -11.23 -8.37
N LEU A 282 12.09 -11.49 -9.25
CA LEU A 282 12.87 -10.45 -9.92
C LEU A 282 12.18 -9.96 -11.21
N GLY A 283 11.43 -10.84 -11.86
CA GLY A 283 10.64 -10.58 -13.06
C GLY A 283 10.60 -11.81 -13.96
N GLY A 284 9.61 -11.91 -14.86
CA GLY A 284 9.49 -13.06 -15.77
C GLY A 284 9.44 -14.40 -15.02
N ASP A 285 10.38 -15.29 -15.31
CA ASP A 285 10.63 -16.59 -14.67
C ASP A 285 11.73 -16.55 -13.57
N GLU A 286 12.24 -15.38 -13.23
CA GLU A 286 13.37 -15.22 -12.30
C GLU A 286 12.90 -14.91 -10.87
N PHE A 287 13.45 -15.65 -9.91
CA PHE A 287 13.20 -15.51 -8.48
C PHE A 287 14.52 -15.46 -7.70
N CYS A 288 14.47 -15.05 -6.44
CA CYS A 288 15.62 -15.14 -5.56
C CYS A 288 15.23 -15.38 -4.09
N LEU A 289 16.23 -15.83 -3.34
CA LEU A 289 16.19 -15.92 -1.88
C LEU A 289 17.44 -15.23 -1.33
N LEU A 290 17.24 -14.24 -0.45
CA LEU A 290 18.31 -13.56 0.27
C LEU A 290 18.27 -13.99 1.74
N ALA A 291 19.39 -14.53 2.22
CA ALA A 291 19.56 -14.99 3.59
C ALA A 291 20.70 -14.22 4.27
N GLU A 292 20.52 -13.89 5.55
CA GLU A 292 21.45 -13.10 6.35
C GLU A 292 21.65 -13.76 7.72
N GLY A 293 22.91 -14.04 8.06
CA GLY A 293 23.28 -14.68 9.33
C GLY A 293 23.19 -16.20 9.31
N GLN A 294 22.56 -16.81 8.30
CA GLN A 294 22.56 -18.26 8.10
C GLN A 294 23.88 -18.72 7.47
N SER A 295 24.31 -19.93 7.80
CA SER A 295 25.47 -20.55 7.16
C SER A 295 25.18 -20.85 5.68
N ALA A 296 26.22 -20.85 4.85
CA ALA A 296 26.09 -21.16 3.44
C ALA A 296 25.48 -22.56 3.21
N ASP A 297 25.81 -23.54 4.08
CA ASP A 297 25.30 -24.91 3.96
C ASP A 297 23.81 -25.04 4.26
N GLU A 298 23.29 -24.29 5.25
CA GLU A 298 21.84 -24.25 5.53
C GLU A 298 21.05 -23.71 4.34
N VAL A 299 21.56 -22.66 3.69
CA VAL A 299 20.91 -22.06 2.52
C VAL A 299 20.97 -23.01 1.31
N VAL A 300 22.08 -23.74 1.15
CA VAL A 300 22.23 -24.77 0.11
C VAL A 300 21.22 -25.91 0.29
N ALA A 301 21.05 -26.42 1.51
CA ALA A 301 20.06 -27.47 1.80
C ALA A 301 18.61 -27.02 1.48
N VAL A 302 18.28 -25.77 1.79
CA VAL A 302 16.96 -25.19 1.45
C VAL A 302 16.79 -25.05 -0.07
N ALA A 303 17.83 -24.66 -0.79
CA ALA A 303 17.81 -24.58 -2.24
C ALA A 303 17.74 -25.96 -2.93
N GLU A 304 18.36 -26.99 -2.36
CA GLU A 304 18.23 -28.39 -2.80
C GLU A 304 16.78 -28.88 -2.68
N GLU A 305 16.13 -28.62 -1.55
CA GLU A 305 14.71 -28.94 -1.35
C GLU A 305 13.82 -28.17 -2.33
N LEU A 306 14.10 -26.89 -2.58
CA LEU A 306 13.39 -26.10 -3.58
C LEU A 306 13.52 -26.71 -4.98
N CYS A 307 14.72 -27.14 -5.39
CA CYS A 307 14.94 -27.82 -6.65
C CYS A 307 14.11 -29.11 -6.77
N ALA A 308 14.09 -29.93 -5.71
CA ALA A 308 13.31 -31.17 -5.67
C ALA A 308 11.80 -30.89 -5.80
N ARG A 309 11.28 -29.93 -5.04
CA ARG A 309 9.86 -29.52 -5.09
C ARG A 309 9.46 -28.90 -6.42
N ALA A 310 10.35 -28.15 -7.05
CA ALA A 310 10.09 -27.55 -8.35
C ALA A 310 9.93 -28.60 -9.46
N LEU A 311 10.61 -29.76 -9.35
CA LEU A 311 10.44 -30.88 -10.28
C LEU A 311 9.05 -31.55 -10.17
N GLU A 312 8.38 -31.42 -9.02
CA GLU A 312 7.04 -31.97 -8.78
C GLU A 312 5.91 -31.06 -9.29
N LEU A 313 6.23 -29.82 -9.69
CA LEU A 313 5.23 -28.89 -10.21
C LEU A 313 4.73 -29.34 -11.59
N THR A 314 3.43 -29.60 -11.69
CA THR A 314 2.78 -29.96 -12.95
C THR A 314 3.03 -28.89 -14.02
N ASP A 315 3.30 -29.33 -15.25
CA ASP A 315 3.57 -28.52 -16.45
C ASP A 315 4.93 -27.79 -16.48
N GLY A 316 5.62 -27.67 -15.34
CA GLY A 316 6.97 -27.11 -15.23
C GLY A 316 8.08 -28.10 -15.58
N GLU A 317 9.31 -27.58 -15.74
CA GLU A 317 10.52 -28.38 -16.01
C GLU A 317 11.57 -28.23 -14.91
N GLY A 318 11.13 -27.97 -13.68
CA GLY A 318 11.99 -27.66 -12.54
C GLY A 318 12.53 -26.23 -12.55
N VAL A 319 13.65 -26.03 -11.88
CA VAL A 319 14.27 -24.71 -11.67
C VAL A 319 15.79 -24.81 -11.77
N ALA A 320 16.43 -23.83 -12.40
CA ALA A 320 17.86 -23.64 -12.31
C ALA A 320 18.20 -22.73 -11.13
N CYS A 321 18.92 -23.24 -10.12
CA CYS A 321 19.31 -22.50 -8.93
C CYS A 321 20.81 -22.24 -8.88
N GLY A 322 21.20 -20.98 -8.67
CA GLY A 322 22.57 -20.54 -8.45
C GLY A 322 22.74 -19.87 -7.10
N ILE A 323 23.82 -20.18 -6.39
CA ILE A 323 24.06 -19.68 -5.04
C ILE A 323 25.41 -18.96 -4.97
N ALA A 324 25.45 -17.81 -4.31
CA ALA A 324 26.69 -17.16 -3.89
C ALA A 324 26.58 -16.74 -2.42
N SER A 325 27.55 -17.14 -1.61
CA SER A 325 27.63 -16.79 -0.20
C SER A 325 28.94 -16.10 0.13
N THR A 326 28.89 -15.04 0.94
CA THR A 326 30.11 -14.43 1.50
C THR A 326 30.85 -15.37 2.48
N GLY A 327 30.23 -16.48 2.88
CA GLY A 327 30.87 -17.56 3.63
C GLY A 327 31.66 -18.55 2.78
N ASP A 328 31.54 -18.50 1.45
CA ASP A 328 32.25 -19.38 0.52
C ASP A 328 33.52 -18.74 -0.05
N SER A 329 34.35 -19.55 -0.72
CA SER A 329 35.61 -19.12 -1.36
C SER A 329 35.38 -18.37 -2.68
N ILE A 330 34.61 -17.27 -2.63
CA ILE A 330 34.24 -16.44 -3.79
C ILE A 330 35.01 -15.13 -3.90
N GLY A 331 36.03 -14.91 -3.06
CA GLY A 331 36.76 -13.65 -2.96
C GLY A 331 35.93 -12.51 -2.32
N PRO A 332 36.51 -11.31 -2.14
CA PRO A 332 35.86 -10.22 -1.42
C PRO A 332 34.58 -9.74 -2.12
N VAL A 333 33.50 -9.57 -1.36
CA VAL A 333 32.21 -9.07 -1.84
C VAL A 333 31.94 -7.70 -1.20
N THR A 334 32.29 -6.63 -1.92
CA THR A 334 32.13 -5.25 -1.43
C THR A 334 30.92 -4.53 -2.01
N THR A 335 30.19 -5.15 -2.94
CA THR A 335 29.05 -4.54 -3.65
C THR A 335 27.96 -5.57 -3.92
N ALA A 336 26.69 -5.15 -3.83
CA ALA A 336 25.51 -5.97 -4.14
C ALA A 336 25.58 -6.60 -5.54
N ASP A 337 25.96 -5.78 -6.51
CA ASP A 337 26.15 -6.16 -7.91
C ASP A 337 27.16 -7.31 -8.10
N ARG A 338 28.24 -7.37 -7.30
CA ARG A 338 29.17 -8.50 -7.34
C ARG A 338 28.54 -9.80 -6.85
N LEU A 339 27.84 -9.78 -5.70
CA LEU A 339 27.19 -10.98 -5.18
C LEU A 339 26.12 -11.48 -6.14
N PHE A 340 25.35 -10.55 -6.71
CA PHE A 340 24.33 -10.84 -7.71
C PHE A 340 24.92 -11.51 -8.95
N ARG A 341 26.03 -10.98 -9.50
CA ARG A 341 26.72 -11.60 -10.66
C ARG A 341 27.22 -13.01 -10.38
N LEU A 342 27.71 -13.28 -9.18
CA LEU A 342 28.18 -14.62 -8.81
C LEU A 342 27.03 -15.62 -8.76
N ALA A 343 25.91 -15.24 -8.14
CA ALA A 343 24.72 -16.07 -8.09
C ALA A 343 24.10 -16.28 -9.48
N ASP A 344 24.05 -15.25 -10.32
CA ASP A 344 23.58 -15.34 -11.72
C ASP A 344 24.50 -16.22 -12.58
N ALA A 345 25.82 -16.12 -12.42
CA ALA A 345 26.77 -17.00 -13.11
C ALA A 345 26.58 -18.47 -12.69
N ALA A 346 26.29 -18.72 -11.42
CA ALA A 346 25.99 -20.05 -10.90
C ALA A 346 24.68 -20.59 -11.48
N GLN A 347 23.63 -19.76 -11.50
CA GLN A 347 22.31 -20.10 -12.04
C GLN A 347 22.40 -20.40 -13.53
N TYR A 348 23.15 -19.60 -14.29
CA TYR A 348 23.39 -19.83 -15.70
C TYR A 348 24.04 -21.20 -15.96
N ARG A 349 25.01 -21.59 -15.12
CA ARG A 349 25.62 -22.93 -15.22
C ARG A 349 24.65 -24.04 -14.86
N ALA A 350 23.82 -23.86 -13.83
CA ALA A 350 22.76 -24.80 -13.48
C ALA A 350 21.79 -25.00 -14.66
N LYS A 351 21.39 -23.91 -15.33
CA LYS A 351 20.51 -23.92 -16.51
C LYS A 351 21.17 -24.61 -17.71
N ALA A 352 22.43 -24.29 -18.00
CA ALA A 352 23.18 -24.91 -19.10
C ALA A 352 23.40 -26.42 -18.89
N ALA A 353 23.63 -26.85 -17.65
CA ALA A 353 23.83 -28.25 -17.30
C ALA A 353 22.51 -29.02 -17.08
N ARG A 354 21.36 -28.33 -17.06
CA ARG A 354 20.07 -28.88 -16.60
C ARG A 354 20.21 -29.60 -15.25
N ALA A 355 20.94 -28.97 -14.33
CA ALA A 355 21.23 -29.54 -13.02
C ALA A 355 19.93 -29.73 -12.21
N ALA A 356 19.78 -30.89 -11.58
CA ALA A 356 18.68 -31.17 -10.66
C ALA A 356 18.92 -30.61 -9.23
N HIS A 357 20.10 -30.05 -9.00
CA HIS A 357 20.55 -29.50 -7.72
C HIS A 357 21.14 -28.10 -7.95
N PRO A 358 21.21 -27.25 -6.92
CA PRO A 358 21.82 -25.94 -7.04
C PRO A 358 23.30 -26.02 -7.43
N VAL A 359 23.78 -24.98 -8.10
CA VAL A 359 25.20 -24.73 -8.34
C VAL A 359 25.65 -23.64 -7.39
N VAL A 360 26.75 -23.85 -6.66
CA VAL A 360 27.29 -22.89 -5.70
C VAL A 360 28.59 -22.29 -6.22
N ALA A 361 28.68 -20.96 -6.25
CA ALA A 361 29.89 -20.25 -6.61
C ALA A 361 30.99 -20.52 -5.57
N GLY A 362 32.20 -20.85 -6.02
CA GLY A 362 33.35 -21.07 -5.14
C GLY A 362 33.41 -22.47 -4.51
N ARG A 363 32.51 -23.38 -4.87
CA ARG A 363 32.51 -24.79 -4.43
C ARG A 363 32.76 -25.80 -5.56
N GLY A 364 33.03 -25.34 -6.79
CA GLY A 364 33.23 -26.19 -7.95
C GLY A 364 34.49 -27.06 -7.91
N HIS A 365 35.46 -26.74 -7.05
CA HIS A 365 36.71 -27.48 -6.87
C HIS A 365 37.11 -27.57 -5.39
N GLY A 366 37.66 -28.71 -4.97
CA GLY A 366 38.34 -28.84 -3.67
C GLY A 366 39.57 -27.92 -3.56
N PRO A 367 40.12 -27.70 -2.35
CA PRO A 367 41.18 -26.72 -2.13
C PRO A 367 42.40 -27.00 -3.01
N GLY A 368 42.83 -26.02 -3.81
CA GLY A 368 44.12 -26.02 -4.52
C GLY A 368 44.10 -26.16 -6.05
N PHE A 369 42.94 -26.19 -6.72
CA PHE A 369 42.85 -26.23 -8.20
C PHE A 369 42.30 -24.93 -8.80
N ALA A 370 42.39 -24.82 -10.14
CA ALA A 370 42.07 -23.66 -10.99
C ALA A 370 40.89 -22.80 -10.50
N PRO A 371 40.86 -21.48 -10.80
CA PRO A 371 39.83 -20.59 -10.26
C PRO A 371 38.45 -21.12 -10.63
N ASP A 372 37.52 -21.14 -9.66
CA ASP A 372 36.18 -21.68 -9.84
C ASP A 372 35.53 -21.10 -11.10
N PRO A 373 35.01 -21.93 -12.01
CA PRO A 373 34.56 -21.48 -13.32
C PRO A 373 33.27 -20.63 -13.24
N VAL A 374 32.51 -20.69 -12.14
CA VAL A 374 31.44 -19.73 -11.83
C VAL A 374 32.05 -18.37 -11.51
N VAL A 375 33.06 -18.33 -10.66
CA VAL A 375 33.74 -17.08 -10.26
C VAL A 375 34.42 -16.43 -11.48
N GLN A 376 35.11 -17.21 -12.32
CA GLN A 376 35.67 -16.71 -13.58
C GLN A 376 34.60 -16.15 -14.52
N LEU A 377 33.46 -16.84 -14.65
CA LEU A 377 32.35 -16.37 -15.48
C LEU A 377 31.75 -15.06 -14.96
N ALA A 378 31.64 -14.91 -13.64
CA ALA A 378 31.16 -13.67 -13.02
C ALA A 378 32.14 -12.50 -13.22
N ASP A 379 33.45 -12.75 -13.10
CA ASP A 379 34.49 -11.72 -13.19
C ASP A 379 34.81 -11.34 -14.65
N SER A 380 34.66 -12.26 -15.60
CA SER A 380 34.83 -11.99 -17.05
C SER A 380 33.70 -11.15 -17.66
N ARG A 381 32.54 -11.08 -16.99
CA ARG A 381 31.41 -10.20 -17.39
C ARG A 381 31.62 -8.71 -17.06
N ARG A 382 32.83 -8.29 -16.68
CA ARG A 382 33.19 -6.88 -16.41
C ARG A 382 33.28 -6.09 -17.72
N ALA A 383 32.47 -5.03 -17.86
CA ALA A 383 32.63 -4.02 -18.92
C ALA A 383 33.49 -2.83 -18.41
N PRO A 384 34.23 -2.15 -19.31
CA PRO A 384 35.09 -1.02 -18.97
C PRO A 384 34.30 0.19 -18.46
N SER A 385 35.02 1.03 -17.73
CA SER A 385 34.64 2.33 -17.17
C SER A 385 33.62 3.16 -17.96
N GLY A 386 32.64 3.71 -17.25
CA GLY A 386 32.00 4.98 -17.62
C GLY A 386 30.70 4.90 -18.43
N ARG A 387 29.68 4.24 -17.87
CA ARG A 387 28.22 4.49 -17.99
C ARG A 387 27.50 3.24 -17.46
N PRO A 388 26.36 3.35 -16.76
CA PRO A 388 25.62 2.17 -16.32
C PRO A 388 25.09 1.46 -17.58
N ASN A 389 25.79 0.43 -18.01
CA ASN A 389 25.35 -0.45 -19.09
C ASN A 389 24.17 -1.28 -18.60
N GLY A 390 22.99 -0.70 -18.74
CA GLY A 390 21.83 -1.49 -19.13
C GLY A 390 22.08 -2.16 -20.48
N ASP A 391 21.29 -3.21 -20.74
CA ASP A 391 21.04 -3.76 -22.06
C ASP A 391 21.94 -4.92 -22.53
N ARG A 392 21.73 -6.12 -21.97
CA ARG A 392 21.75 -7.40 -22.73
C ARG A 392 20.66 -8.42 -22.37
N ARG A 393 19.71 -8.08 -21.49
CA ARG A 393 18.38 -8.72 -21.42
C ARG A 393 17.30 -7.68 -21.73
N ARG A 394 17.30 -7.17 -22.97
CA ARG A 394 16.03 -6.82 -23.62
C ARG A 394 15.25 -8.13 -23.77
N PHE A 395 14.50 -8.48 -22.73
CA PHE A 395 13.27 -9.20 -22.95
C PHE A 395 12.46 -8.37 -23.95
N ARG A 396 12.17 -8.97 -25.11
CA ARG A 396 11.04 -8.54 -25.94
C ARG A 396 9.81 -8.55 -25.02
N GLY A 397 9.43 -7.37 -24.56
CA GLY A 397 8.38 -7.12 -23.56
C GLY A 397 8.61 -5.84 -22.75
N SER A 398 9.86 -5.37 -22.57
CA SER A 398 10.17 -4.25 -21.66
C SER A 398 10.04 -2.85 -22.25
N ALA A 399 9.24 -2.63 -23.28
CA ALA A 399 8.96 -1.25 -23.70
C ALA A 399 7.91 -0.60 -22.77
N HIS A 400 7.01 -1.39 -22.17
CA HIS A 400 5.86 -0.86 -21.43
C HIS A 400 5.45 -1.85 -20.34
N SER A 401 5.62 -1.48 -19.08
CA SER A 401 5.36 -2.35 -17.94
C SER A 401 4.05 -1.92 -17.27
N ALA A 402 3.09 -2.84 -17.20
CA ALA A 402 1.91 -2.69 -16.35
C ALA A 402 2.21 -3.08 -14.88
N ASP A 403 3.48 -3.20 -14.49
CA ASP A 403 3.87 -3.51 -13.12
C ASP A 403 3.53 -2.35 -12.17
N PRO A 404 2.62 -2.56 -11.20
CA PRO A 404 2.20 -1.52 -10.25
C PRO A 404 3.38 -0.96 -9.44
N GLY A 405 4.38 -1.77 -9.15
CA GLY A 405 5.60 -1.34 -8.47
C GLY A 405 6.39 -0.34 -9.31
N GLN A 406 6.76 -0.71 -10.54
CA GLN A 406 7.42 0.16 -11.51
C GLN A 406 6.77 1.52 -11.65
N LEU A 407 5.44 1.51 -11.85
CA LEU A 407 4.63 2.71 -11.89
C LEU A 407 4.79 3.57 -10.63
N LEU A 408 4.66 2.95 -9.45
CA LEU A 408 4.68 3.66 -8.18
C LEU A 408 5.99 4.41 -7.94
N ALA A 409 7.14 3.73 -8.01
CA ALA A 409 8.40 4.42 -7.67
C ALA A 409 8.83 5.42 -8.74
N ALA A 410 8.51 5.19 -10.01
CA ALA A 410 8.83 6.17 -11.04
C ALA A 410 8.00 7.45 -10.86
N VAL A 411 6.71 7.35 -10.52
CA VAL A 411 5.88 8.51 -10.23
C VAL A 411 6.32 9.20 -8.94
N LEU A 412 6.56 8.45 -7.85
CA LEU A 412 7.05 9.05 -6.60
C LEU A 412 8.40 9.77 -6.81
N ALA A 413 9.34 9.13 -7.51
CA ALA A 413 10.61 9.75 -7.88
C ALA A 413 10.40 10.98 -8.77
N ALA A 414 9.44 10.98 -9.69
CA ALA A 414 9.14 12.16 -10.53
C ALA A 414 8.50 13.31 -9.74
N LEU A 415 7.65 13.00 -8.76
CA LEU A 415 7.08 13.98 -7.83
C LEU A 415 8.18 14.59 -6.94
N ASP A 416 9.19 13.79 -6.54
CA ASP A 416 10.35 14.23 -5.78
C ASP A 416 11.37 15.01 -6.65
N GLN A 417 11.58 14.59 -7.91
CA GLN A 417 12.60 15.10 -8.84
C GLN A 417 12.12 16.22 -9.77
N GLY A 418 10.89 16.75 -9.60
CA GLY A 418 10.31 17.82 -10.43
C GLY A 418 11.12 19.13 -10.55
N GLY A 419 12.35 19.19 -10.03
CA GLY A 419 13.33 20.25 -10.26
C GLY A 419 14.62 19.75 -10.91
N VAL A 420 14.61 19.50 -12.23
CA VAL A 420 15.86 19.52 -13.03
C VAL A 420 15.63 20.26 -14.35
N GLN A 421 15.49 21.58 -14.25
CA GLN A 421 16.01 22.59 -15.17
C GLN A 421 15.87 23.97 -14.51
N GLY A 422 16.84 24.33 -13.66
CA GLY A 422 17.14 25.73 -13.36
C GLY A 422 16.07 26.59 -12.66
N ALA A 423 15.26 26.04 -11.75
CA ALA A 423 14.61 26.77 -10.66
C ALA A 423 14.03 25.74 -9.67
N VAL A 424 14.30 25.88 -8.37
CA VAL A 424 13.73 25.01 -7.35
C VAL A 424 12.28 25.43 -7.12
N THR A 425 11.36 24.82 -7.84
CA THR A 425 9.93 24.84 -7.50
C THR A 425 9.43 23.41 -7.65
N HIS A 426 9.13 22.74 -6.53
CA HIS A 426 8.26 21.56 -6.54
C HIS A 426 6.98 21.89 -7.33
N PRO A 427 6.30 20.93 -7.98
CA PRO A 427 4.96 21.17 -8.49
C PRO A 427 4.09 21.61 -7.30
N ALA A 428 3.85 22.92 -7.21
CA ALA A 428 3.44 23.55 -5.96
C ALA A 428 2.02 23.13 -5.57
N ASP A 429 1.22 22.72 -6.53
CA ASP A 429 -0.22 22.58 -6.40
C ASP A 429 -0.75 21.24 -6.95
N THR A 430 -2.02 20.96 -6.69
CA THR A 430 -2.67 19.68 -7.03
C THR A 430 -2.56 19.33 -8.51
N LEU A 431 -2.88 20.29 -9.39
CA LEU A 431 -2.86 20.12 -10.83
C LEU A 431 -1.44 19.82 -11.34
N GLY A 432 -0.42 20.50 -10.82
CA GLY A 432 0.97 20.22 -11.16
C GLY A 432 1.37 18.78 -10.82
N ARG A 433 1.06 18.33 -9.59
CA ARG A 433 1.40 16.96 -9.15
C ARG A 433 0.62 15.89 -9.92
N LEU A 434 -0.67 16.09 -10.17
CA LEU A 434 -1.49 15.17 -10.97
C LEU A 434 -1.02 15.10 -12.43
N SER A 435 -0.53 16.21 -12.99
CA SER A 435 0.05 16.23 -14.33
C SER A 435 1.34 15.43 -14.41
N VAL A 436 2.25 15.59 -13.45
CA VAL A 436 3.50 14.80 -13.36
C VAL A 436 3.19 13.31 -13.20
N LEU A 437 2.21 12.98 -12.36
CA LEU A 437 1.71 11.62 -12.20
C LEU A 437 1.20 11.07 -13.53
N ALA A 438 0.26 11.76 -14.19
CA ALA A 438 -0.37 11.29 -15.42
C ALA A 438 0.65 11.13 -16.55
N GLU A 439 1.57 12.09 -16.69
CA GLU A 439 2.63 12.05 -17.69
C GLU A 439 3.60 10.90 -17.45
N THR A 440 4.09 10.73 -16.22
CA THR A 440 5.01 9.64 -15.87
C THR A 440 4.34 8.27 -16.03
N ALA A 441 3.11 8.14 -15.52
CA ALA A 441 2.32 6.93 -15.63
C ALA A 441 2.07 6.53 -17.08
N SER A 442 1.64 7.49 -17.91
CA SER A 442 1.34 7.27 -19.32
C SER A 442 2.54 6.72 -20.10
N ARG A 443 3.76 7.23 -19.85
CA ARG A 443 4.97 6.73 -20.52
C ARG A 443 5.30 5.29 -20.14
N LEU A 444 5.15 4.94 -18.85
CA LEU A 444 5.48 3.60 -18.33
C LEU A 444 4.52 2.53 -18.83
N VAL A 445 3.22 2.84 -18.89
CA VAL A 445 2.18 1.91 -19.35
C VAL A 445 1.89 2.04 -20.85
N ASN A 446 2.64 2.87 -21.58
CA ASN A 446 2.42 3.21 -22.99
C ASN A 446 1.07 3.85 -23.34
N ALA A 447 0.41 4.51 -22.40
CA ALA A 447 -0.93 5.03 -22.66
C ALA A 447 -0.93 5.88 -23.95
N VAL A 448 -2.00 5.72 -24.73
CA VAL A 448 -2.27 6.48 -25.95
C VAL A 448 -2.40 7.97 -25.63
N GLY A 449 -2.98 8.28 -24.48
CA GLY A 449 -3.08 9.63 -23.92
C GLY A 449 -3.54 9.60 -22.46
N TRP A 450 -3.54 10.76 -21.83
CA TRP A 450 -4.01 10.94 -20.45
C TRP A 450 -4.76 12.25 -20.27
N TRP A 451 -5.70 12.24 -19.33
CA TRP A 451 -6.51 13.39 -18.94
C TRP A 451 -6.42 13.60 -17.42
N VAL A 452 -6.42 14.86 -17.01
CA VAL A 452 -6.60 15.31 -15.64
C VAL A 452 -7.80 16.24 -15.62
N SER A 453 -8.83 15.88 -14.86
CA SER A 453 -10.11 16.58 -14.79
C SER A 453 -10.42 17.04 -13.36
N TYR A 454 -11.15 18.14 -13.24
CA TYR A 454 -11.51 18.80 -11.98
C TYR A 454 -13.03 18.93 -11.84
N VAL A 455 -13.52 18.76 -10.61
CA VAL A 455 -14.92 18.86 -10.23
C VAL A 455 -15.04 19.87 -9.08
N PRO A 456 -15.68 21.03 -9.28
CA PRO A 456 -15.88 22.00 -8.23
C PRO A 456 -16.70 21.41 -7.06
N PRO A 457 -16.46 21.84 -5.80
CA PRO A 457 -17.24 21.40 -4.65
C PRO A 457 -18.74 21.61 -4.86
N GLY A 458 -19.53 20.55 -4.66
CA GLY A 458 -20.99 20.59 -4.82
C GLY A 458 -21.50 20.64 -6.27
N SER A 459 -20.62 20.62 -7.27
CA SER A 459 -20.99 20.60 -8.69
C SER A 459 -21.03 19.17 -9.24
N PRO A 460 -22.03 18.80 -10.08
CA PRO A 460 -21.99 17.57 -10.87
C PRO A 460 -21.18 17.70 -12.16
N LEU A 461 -20.71 18.91 -12.49
CA LEU A 461 -19.99 19.20 -13.72
C LEU A 461 -18.49 19.02 -13.53
N MET A 462 -17.92 18.10 -14.30
CA MET A 462 -16.48 17.86 -14.42
C MET A 462 -15.92 18.62 -15.61
N ARG A 463 -14.73 19.20 -15.46
CA ARG A 463 -14.01 19.90 -16.53
C ARG A 463 -12.63 19.29 -16.75
N THR A 464 -12.24 19.10 -18.00
CA THR A 464 -10.85 18.72 -18.32
C THR A 464 -9.92 19.89 -18.03
N ALA A 465 -8.97 19.70 -17.12
CA ALA A 465 -8.00 20.73 -16.72
C ALA A 465 -6.70 20.62 -17.52
N ARG A 466 -6.22 19.40 -17.81
CA ARG A 466 -5.07 19.13 -18.68
C ARG A 466 -5.20 17.78 -19.36
N HIS A 467 -4.61 17.64 -20.53
CA HIS A 467 -4.52 16.37 -21.23
C HIS A 467 -3.30 16.32 -22.15
N ALA A 468 -2.92 15.12 -22.58
CA ALA A 468 -1.98 14.92 -23.69
C ALA A 468 -2.31 13.64 -24.45
N VAL A 469 -2.11 13.68 -25.77
CA VAL A 469 -2.31 12.53 -26.68
C VAL A 469 -0.99 12.26 -27.41
N TYR A 470 -0.48 11.05 -27.26
CA TYR A 470 0.81 10.66 -27.84
C TYR A 470 0.66 9.86 -29.13
N ARG A 471 -0.45 9.15 -29.30
CA ARG A 471 -0.72 8.34 -30.49
C ARG A 471 -2.12 8.60 -31.01
N MET A 472 -2.21 8.83 -32.32
CA MET A 472 -3.48 8.98 -33.01
C MET A 472 -4.18 7.62 -33.12
N THR A 473 -5.38 7.51 -32.56
CA THR A 473 -6.26 6.35 -32.74
C THR A 473 -7.01 6.43 -34.07
N GLY A 474 -7.39 5.27 -34.62
CA GLY A 474 -8.32 5.22 -35.76
C GLY A 474 -9.59 5.99 -35.42
N GLY A 475 -9.78 7.15 -36.03
CA GLY A 475 -10.91 8.03 -35.72
C GLY A 475 -12.25 7.45 -36.16
N PRO A 476 -13.36 7.98 -35.62
CA PRO A 476 -14.67 7.53 -36.01
C PRO A 476 -14.95 7.79 -37.50
N ALA A 477 -15.59 6.83 -38.16
CA ALA A 477 -15.86 6.87 -39.60
C ALA A 477 -16.95 7.89 -40.00
N SER A 478 -17.76 8.36 -39.05
CA SER A 478 -18.88 9.28 -39.34
C SER A 478 -18.57 10.71 -38.90
N ALA A 479 -19.03 11.69 -39.68
CA ALA A 479 -18.87 13.11 -39.37
C ALA A 479 -19.44 13.48 -37.99
N ARG A 480 -20.59 12.89 -37.60
CA ARG A 480 -21.20 13.11 -36.28
C ARG A 480 -20.27 12.68 -35.13
N ALA A 481 -19.64 11.52 -35.26
CA ALA A 481 -18.73 11.02 -34.23
C ALA A 481 -17.37 11.75 -34.26
N GLN A 482 -16.94 12.29 -35.40
CA GLN A 482 -15.78 13.19 -35.45
C GLN A 482 -16.03 14.49 -34.68
N THR A 483 -17.21 15.10 -34.83
CA THR A 483 -17.62 16.27 -34.03
C THR A 483 -17.66 15.94 -32.54
N GLN A 484 -18.22 14.78 -32.18
CA GLN A 484 -18.31 14.35 -30.79
C GLN A 484 -16.92 14.09 -30.18
N ARG A 485 -16.00 13.46 -30.93
CA ARG A 485 -14.60 13.31 -30.52
C ARG A 485 -13.93 14.66 -30.27
N ALA A 486 -14.10 15.61 -31.19
CA ALA A 486 -13.54 16.95 -31.04
C ALA A 486 -14.08 17.69 -29.80
N GLN A 487 -15.32 17.41 -29.38
CA GLN A 487 -15.89 17.96 -28.14
C GLN A 487 -15.32 17.29 -26.88
N ILE A 488 -15.08 15.98 -26.91
CA ILE A 488 -14.51 15.22 -25.80
C ILE A 488 -13.03 15.56 -25.59
N GLU A 489 -12.28 15.72 -26.68
CA GLU A 489 -10.84 16.02 -26.67
C GLU A 489 -10.57 17.54 -26.59
N ALA A 490 -11.61 18.38 -26.49
CA ALA A 490 -11.45 19.82 -26.38
C ALA A 490 -10.76 20.22 -25.06
N PRO A 491 -9.88 21.23 -25.07
CA PRO A 491 -9.51 21.95 -23.85
C PRO A 491 -10.80 22.41 -23.15
N ASP A 492 -10.89 22.19 -21.83
CA ASP A 492 -12.03 22.58 -21.00
C ASP A 492 -13.36 21.87 -21.33
N ALA A 493 -13.30 20.68 -21.92
CA ALA A 493 -14.46 19.83 -22.12
C ALA A 493 -15.23 19.62 -20.81
N VAL A 494 -16.56 19.75 -20.86
CA VAL A 494 -17.45 19.68 -19.69
C VAL A 494 -18.29 18.41 -19.75
N PHE A 495 -18.26 17.63 -18.69
CA PHE A 495 -19.00 16.39 -18.54
C PHE A 495 -19.94 16.47 -17.34
N ASP A 496 -21.17 16.01 -17.50
CA ASP A 496 -22.14 15.90 -16.42
C ASP A 496 -22.08 14.50 -15.80
N LEU A 497 -21.50 14.41 -14.60
CA LEU A 497 -21.22 13.15 -13.92
C LEU A 497 -22.47 12.32 -13.60
N ARG A 498 -23.67 12.90 -13.69
CA ARG A 498 -24.93 12.16 -13.56
C ARG A 498 -25.10 11.11 -14.65
N HIS A 499 -24.41 11.26 -15.78
CA HIS A 499 -24.38 10.28 -16.86
C HIS A 499 -23.22 9.29 -16.76
N TYR A 500 -22.28 9.50 -15.83
CA TYR A 500 -21.01 8.76 -15.74
C TYR A 500 -20.83 8.21 -14.32
N PRO A 501 -21.54 7.12 -13.95
CA PRO A 501 -21.62 6.65 -12.57
C PRO A 501 -20.31 6.08 -12.04
N LEU A 502 -19.46 5.51 -12.91
CA LEU A 502 -18.15 5.00 -12.51
C LEU A 502 -17.20 6.16 -12.24
N THR A 503 -17.19 7.14 -13.14
CA THR A 503 -16.43 8.38 -13.00
C THR A 503 -16.85 9.17 -11.76
N GLY A 504 -18.16 9.29 -11.51
CA GLY A 504 -18.70 9.95 -10.32
C GLY A 504 -18.22 9.32 -9.01
N ARG A 505 -18.14 7.97 -8.95
CA ARG A 505 -17.55 7.25 -7.80
C ARG A 505 -16.03 7.39 -7.71
N ALA A 506 -15.33 7.47 -8.84
CA ALA A 506 -13.89 7.61 -8.86
C ALA A 506 -13.44 8.95 -8.28
N VAL A 507 -14.10 10.04 -8.67
CA VAL A 507 -13.82 11.42 -8.21
C VAL A 507 -13.88 11.54 -6.67
N THR A 508 -14.68 10.72 -5.99
CA THR A 508 -14.81 10.74 -4.52
C THR A 508 -13.79 9.87 -3.79
N GLY A 509 -12.88 9.17 -4.49
CA GLY A 509 -11.81 8.36 -3.89
C GLY A 509 -11.68 6.93 -4.40
N GLY A 510 -12.15 6.66 -5.62
CA GLY A 510 -12.16 5.35 -6.26
C GLY A 510 -11.26 5.25 -7.50
N ALA A 511 -11.16 4.05 -8.05
CA ALA A 511 -10.57 3.79 -9.34
C ALA A 511 -11.32 2.68 -10.07
N PHE A 512 -11.27 2.68 -11.39
CA PHE A 512 -11.88 1.66 -12.23
C PHE A 512 -11.10 1.50 -13.53
N ALA A 513 -11.30 0.36 -14.19
CA ALA A 513 -10.78 0.11 -15.52
C ALA A 513 -11.88 -0.42 -16.42
N LEU A 514 -11.90 0.04 -17.67
CA LEU A 514 -12.86 -0.36 -18.70
C LEU A 514 -12.14 -0.91 -19.92
N ARG A 515 -12.80 -1.85 -20.58
CA ARG A 515 -12.41 -2.37 -21.89
C ARG A 515 -13.65 -2.43 -22.76
N VAL A 516 -13.57 -1.90 -23.98
CA VAL A 516 -14.68 -1.90 -24.93
C VAL A 516 -15.17 -3.32 -25.17
N GLY A 517 -16.48 -3.52 -25.13
CA GLY A 517 -17.16 -4.81 -25.31
C GLY A 517 -17.14 -5.72 -24.08
N ALA A 518 -16.57 -5.30 -22.94
CA ALA A 518 -16.65 -6.07 -21.70
C ALA A 518 -18.08 -6.06 -21.13
N PRO A 519 -18.59 -7.19 -20.61
CA PRO A 519 -19.93 -7.24 -20.04
C PRO A 519 -20.03 -6.37 -18.77
N GLY A 520 -21.12 -5.63 -18.63
CA GLY A 520 -21.40 -4.81 -17.44
C GLY A 520 -20.84 -3.39 -17.48
N ASN A 521 -20.23 -2.97 -18.59
CA ASN A 521 -19.87 -1.56 -18.78
C ASN A 521 -21.11 -0.66 -18.81
N ASP A 522 -20.97 0.54 -18.24
CA ASP A 522 -21.96 1.59 -18.46
C ASP A 522 -21.86 2.13 -19.89
N ALA A 523 -23.00 2.29 -20.56
CA ALA A 523 -23.04 2.67 -21.97
C ALA A 523 -22.48 4.07 -22.24
N ALA A 524 -22.62 5.01 -21.30
CA ALA A 524 -22.11 6.37 -21.46
C ALA A 524 -20.58 6.41 -21.30
N GLU A 525 -20.04 5.68 -20.30
CA GLU A 525 -18.60 5.56 -20.07
C GLU A 525 -17.91 4.87 -21.27
N GLU A 526 -18.49 3.78 -21.77
CA GLU A 526 -17.95 3.08 -22.94
C GLU A 526 -18.05 3.93 -24.22
N ALA A 527 -19.10 4.72 -24.38
CA ALA A 527 -19.26 5.60 -25.54
C ALA A 527 -18.13 6.62 -25.66
N VAL A 528 -17.61 7.16 -24.55
CA VAL A 528 -16.47 8.11 -24.57
C VAL A 528 -15.24 7.46 -25.19
N MET A 529 -14.98 6.20 -24.84
CA MET A 529 -13.85 5.44 -25.37
C MET A 529 -14.06 5.10 -26.85
N VAL A 530 -15.24 4.59 -27.21
CA VAL A 530 -15.56 4.19 -28.59
C VAL A 530 -15.50 5.37 -29.55
N VAL A 531 -16.07 6.52 -29.17
CA VAL A 531 -16.06 7.74 -29.99
C VAL A 531 -14.64 8.27 -30.20
N SER A 532 -13.80 8.17 -29.17
CA SER A 532 -12.41 8.65 -29.20
C SER A 532 -11.42 7.61 -29.75
N GLY A 533 -11.91 6.42 -30.12
CA GLY A 533 -11.12 5.34 -30.70
C GLY A 533 -10.22 4.59 -29.72
N TYR A 534 -10.50 4.66 -28.41
CA TYR A 534 -9.79 3.92 -27.36
C TYR A 534 -10.41 2.55 -27.13
N ARG A 535 -9.58 1.55 -26.79
CA ARG A 535 -10.01 0.17 -26.50
C ARG A 535 -10.06 -0.13 -25.01
N ALA A 536 -9.24 0.54 -24.22
CA ALA A 536 -9.22 0.40 -22.77
C ALA A 536 -8.95 1.74 -22.07
N MET A 537 -9.37 1.86 -20.82
CA MET A 537 -9.11 3.00 -19.96
C MET A 537 -8.87 2.53 -18.53
N VAL A 538 -8.00 3.21 -17.81
CA VAL A 538 -7.95 3.16 -16.35
C VAL A 538 -8.09 4.56 -15.81
N ALA A 539 -8.95 4.73 -14.81
CA ALA A 539 -9.23 6.00 -14.19
C ALA A 539 -9.12 5.89 -12.67
N ALA A 540 -8.57 6.92 -12.03
CA ALA A 540 -8.50 7.03 -10.58
C ALA A 540 -8.72 8.47 -10.14
N GLY A 541 -9.47 8.67 -9.06
CA GLY A 541 -9.81 9.99 -8.58
C GLY A 541 -9.80 10.09 -7.06
N GLY A 542 -10.02 11.32 -6.60
CA GLY A 542 -10.12 11.66 -5.19
C GLY A 542 -10.42 13.13 -5.01
N ALA A 543 -10.76 13.51 -3.78
CA ALA A 543 -11.09 14.89 -3.44
C ALA A 543 -10.09 15.48 -2.45
N ASN A 544 -9.90 16.80 -2.54
CA ASN A 544 -9.25 17.62 -1.53
C ASN A 544 -10.16 18.82 -1.20
N PRO A 545 -9.79 19.72 -0.27
CA PRO A 545 -10.64 20.86 0.08
C PRO A 545 -11.02 21.77 -1.10
N ALA A 546 -10.26 21.76 -2.21
CA ALA A 546 -10.56 22.56 -3.38
C ALA A 546 -11.56 21.89 -4.35
N GLY A 547 -11.82 20.59 -4.22
CA GLY A 547 -12.78 19.86 -5.07
C GLY A 547 -12.34 18.43 -5.40
N GLY A 548 -13.09 17.82 -6.31
CA GLY A 548 -12.81 16.49 -6.84
C GLY A 548 -11.83 16.54 -8.02
N TRP A 549 -11.02 15.50 -8.15
CA TRP A 549 -10.04 15.36 -9.23
C TRP A 549 -10.07 13.93 -9.79
N LEU A 550 -9.76 13.81 -11.08
CA LEU A 550 -9.72 12.55 -11.79
C LEU A 550 -8.50 12.51 -12.71
N VAL A 551 -7.81 11.37 -12.75
CA VAL A 551 -6.78 11.05 -13.72
C VAL A 551 -7.25 9.87 -14.55
N GLU A 552 -7.18 9.99 -15.88
CA GLU A 552 -7.58 8.95 -16.83
C GLU A 552 -6.41 8.64 -17.75
N LEU A 553 -6.11 7.36 -17.97
CA LEU A 553 -5.12 6.87 -18.92
C LEU A 553 -5.82 5.98 -19.96
N PHE A 554 -5.60 6.27 -21.23
CA PHE A 554 -6.27 5.59 -22.34
C PHE A 554 -5.34 4.65 -23.09
N ALA A 555 -5.87 3.54 -23.58
CA ALA A 555 -5.14 2.48 -24.26
C ALA A 555 -5.83 2.02 -25.55
N ASP A 556 -5.03 1.47 -26.45
CA ASP A 556 -5.41 0.74 -27.66
C ASP A 556 -5.16 -0.79 -27.51
N GLU A 557 -5.32 -1.57 -28.58
CA GLU A 557 -5.03 -3.02 -28.60
C GLU A 557 -3.59 -3.37 -28.19
N SER A 558 -2.64 -2.45 -28.32
CA SER A 558 -1.21 -2.68 -28.11
C SER A 558 -0.74 -2.46 -26.66
N THR A 559 -1.65 -2.08 -25.75
CA THR A 559 -1.31 -1.48 -24.45
C THR A 559 -1.99 -2.10 -23.23
N LEU A 560 -2.55 -3.30 -23.38
CA LEU A 560 -3.14 -4.07 -22.28
C LEU A 560 -2.08 -4.92 -21.55
N PRO A 561 -2.15 -5.06 -20.20
CA PRO A 561 -3.36 -4.93 -19.37
C PRO A 561 -3.34 -3.78 -18.33
N LEU A 562 -4.11 -2.71 -18.57
CA LEU A 562 -4.25 -1.58 -17.62
C LEU A 562 -5.07 -1.88 -16.35
N GLY A 563 -5.79 -3.00 -16.30
CA GLY A 563 -6.62 -3.34 -15.12
C GLY A 563 -5.81 -3.50 -13.84
N GLN A 564 -4.57 -4.00 -13.94
CA GLN A 564 -3.69 -4.27 -12.80
C GLN A 564 -3.12 -3.00 -12.16
N VAL A 565 -3.12 -1.87 -12.88
CA VAL A 565 -2.57 -0.59 -12.41
C VAL A 565 -3.59 0.32 -11.73
N ALA A 566 -4.90 0.01 -11.78
CA ALA A 566 -5.93 0.84 -11.15
C ALA A 566 -5.70 1.07 -9.64
N PRO A 567 -5.34 0.05 -8.82
CA PRO A 567 -5.05 0.26 -7.40
C PRO A 567 -3.82 1.15 -7.17
N ALA A 568 -2.75 0.97 -7.96
CA ALA A 568 -1.56 1.81 -7.85
C ALA A 568 -1.81 3.25 -8.28
N LEU A 569 -2.57 3.45 -9.37
CA LEU A 569 -2.96 4.78 -9.84
C LEU A 569 -3.81 5.50 -8.78
N ARG A 570 -4.73 4.81 -8.11
CA ARG A 570 -5.49 5.35 -6.97
C ARG A 570 -4.60 5.83 -5.84
N SER A 571 -3.65 5.01 -5.42
CA SER A 571 -2.71 5.37 -4.34
C SER A 571 -1.85 6.58 -4.72
N LEU A 572 -1.38 6.64 -5.97
CA LEU A 572 -0.63 7.78 -6.48
C LEU A 572 -1.46 9.06 -6.55
N VAL A 573 -2.72 8.98 -6.97
CA VAL A 573 -3.64 10.14 -6.97
C VAL A 573 -3.85 10.63 -5.55
N ALA A 574 -4.05 9.74 -4.57
CA ALA A 574 -4.16 10.13 -3.17
C ALA A 574 -2.89 10.83 -2.64
N VAL A 575 -1.70 10.38 -3.04
CA VAL A 575 -0.43 11.07 -2.73
C VAL A 575 -0.35 12.43 -3.40
N ALA A 576 -0.71 12.53 -4.68
CA ALA A 576 -0.72 13.81 -5.38
C ALA A 576 -1.73 14.80 -4.77
N LEU A 577 -2.82 14.33 -4.18
CA LEU A 577 -3.83 15.17 -3.53
C LEU A 577 -3.44 15.66 -2.13
N SER A 578 -2.45 15.04 -1.46
CA SER A 578 -2.07 15.37 -0.07
C SER A 578 -1.22 16.65 0.06
N GLY A 579 -0.59 17.11 -1.02
CA GLY A 579 0.14 18.38 -1.03
C GLY A 579 -0.77 19.62 -1.16
N PRO A 580 -0.20 20.83 -1.34
CA PRO A 580 -0.99 22.06 -1.42
C PRO A 580 -2.03 22.04 -2.54
N CYS A 581 -3.16 22.71 -2.30
CA CYS A 581 -4.29 22.79 -3.24
C CYS A 581 -3.97 23.71 -4.43
N SER A 582 -4.48 23.36 -5.61
CA SER A 582 -4.53 24.28 -6.75
C SER A 582 -5.65 25.30 -6.61
N PRO A 583 -5.48 26.52 -7.16
CA PRO A 583 -6.63 27.36 -7.48
C PRO A 583 -7.54 26.61 -8.47
N PRO A 584 -8.85 26.92 -8.51
CA PRO A 584 -9.74 26.35 -9.51
C PRO A 584 -9.17 26.62 -10.91
N PRO A 585 -9.08 25.61 -11.80
CA PRO A 585 -8.68 25.84 -13.18
C PRO A 585 -9.66 26.82 -13.83
N SER A 586 -9.09 27.84 -14.50
CA SER A 586 -9.81 28.94 -15.15
C SER A 586 -10.71 28.47 -16.28
#